data_AF-A0A847NYT4-F1
#
_entry.id   AF-A0A847NYT4-F1
#
_cell.length_a   1.000
_cell.length_b   1.000
_cell.length_c   1.000
_cell.angle_alpha   90.00
_cell.angle_beta   90.00
_cell.angle_gamma   90.00
#
_symmetry.space_group_name_H-M   'P 1'
#
loop_
_entity.id
_entity.type
_entity.pdbx_description
1 polymer ?
#
loop_
_entity_poly.entity_id
_entity_poly.type
_entity_poly.pdbx_seq_one_letter_code
_entity_poly.pdbx_strand_id
1 'polypeptide(L)'
;MVLSREEMAIFYGDFYNMVNPKMVLDKNKCPEELHPLLPYAEFWGISDDLMRENLVEAANKDICDNLKEVIDEYDDLLDQWLASDEAYSESPSKEYVAFSAMRMAAE
;
A
#
# COMPACT_ATOMS: atom_id res chain seq x y z
N MET A 1 -0.26 13.25 -4.73
CA MET A 1 -1.22 13.66 -3.66
C MET A 1 -1.67 12.42 -2.90
N VAL A 2 -1.51 12.41 -1.58
CA VAL A 2 -2.00 11.31 -0.72
C VAL A 2 -3.50 11.43 -0.50
N LEU A 3 -4.24 10.37 -0.82
CA LEU A 3 -5.68 10.31 -0.69
C LEU A 3 -6.09 9.62 0.61
N SER A 4 -7.11 10.13 1.28
CA SER A 4 -7.85 9.37 2.29
C SER A 4 -8.54 8.15 1.66
N ARG A 5 -9.06 7.24 2.49
CA ARG A 5 -9.85 6.10 2.00
C ARG A 5 -11.07 6.56 1.18
N GLU A 6 -11.77 7.59 1.63
CA GLU A 6 -12.92 8.16 0.95
C GLU A 6 -12.53 8.83 -0.37
N GLU A 7 -11.43 9.58 -0.37
CA GLU A 7 -10.91 10.24 -1.57
C GLU A 7 -10.43 9.22 -2.60
N MET A 8 -9.76 8.15 -2.16
CA MET A 8 -9.35 7.03 -3.00
C MET A 8 -10.55 6.31 -3.62
N ALA A 9 -11.62 6.08 -2.86
CA ALA A 9 -12.85 5.50 -3.39
C ALA A 9 -13.50 6.37 -4.48
N ILE A 10 -13.43 7.69 -4.35
CA ILE A 10 -13.92 8.64 -5.35
C ILE A 10 -13.00 8.66 -6.58
N PHE A 11 -11.68 8.75 -6.37
CA PHE A 11 -10.70 8.90 -7.44
C PHE A 11 -10.52 7.61 -8.26
N TYR A 12 -10.44 6.44 -7.61
CA TYR A 12 -10.31 5.14 -8.28
C TYR A 12 -11.66 4.64 -8.83
N GLY A 13 -12.78 5.13 -8.31
CA GLY A 13 -14.12 4.83 -8.81
C GLY A 13 -14.45 3.34 -8.79
N ASP A 14 -14.94 2.80 -9.91
CA ASP A 14 -15.34 1.40 -10.03
C ASP A 14 -14.20 0.43 -9.72
N PHE A 15 -12.96 0.81 -10.02
CA PHE A 15 -11.78 -0.01 -9.72
C PHE A 15 -11.65 -0.29 -8.22
N TYR A 16 -11.91 0.72 -7.37
CA TYR A 16 -11.87 0.56 -5.92
C TYR A 16 -12.90 -0.48 -5.43
N ASN A 17 -14.10 -0.46 -6.01
CA ASN A 17 -15.20 -1.34 -5.62
C ASN A 17 -15.01 -2.79 -6.08
N MET A 18 -14.33 -3.01 -7.21
CA MET A 18 -14.05 -4.37 -7.72
C MET A 18 -13.11 -5.14 -6.81
N VAL A 19 -12.14 -4.45 -6.20
CA VAL A 19 -11.11 -5.04 -5.36
C VAL A 19 -11.59 -5.19 -3.92
N ASN A 20 -12.40 -4.22 -3.45
CA ASN A 20 -12.96 -4.12 -2.10
C ASN A 20 -11.96 -4.55 -1.01
N PRO A 21 -11.06 -3.65 -0.55
CA PRO A 21 -10.01 -4.00 0.39
C PRO A 21 -10.59 -4.58 1.68
N LYS A 22 -10.39 -5.88 1.88
CA LYS A 22 -10.84 -6.62 3.08
C LYS A 22 -9.87 -6.53 4.25
N MET A 23 -8.67 -6.02 4.00
CA MET A 23 -7.64 -5.88 5.01
C MET A 23 -7.88 -4.60 5.81
N VAL A 24 -7.85 -4.75 7.13
CA VAL A 24 -7.80 -3.63 8.08
C VAL A 24 -6.49 -3.78 8.85
N LEU A 25 -5.62 -2.79 8.71
CA LEU A 25 -4.31 -2.77 9.34
C LEU A 25 -4.37 -2.11 10.72
N ASP A 26 -3.57 -2.60 11.66
CA ASP A 26 -3.40 -2.00 12.97
C ASP A 26 -2.38 -0.86 12.90
N LYS A 27 -2.85 0.38 12.97
CA LYS A 27 -1.99 1.56 12.96
C LYS A 27 -0.91 1.54 14.06
N ASN A 28 -1.11 0.84 15.17
CA ASN A 28 -0.10 0.75 16.23
C ASN A 28 1.06 -0.22 15.89
N LYS A 29 1.00 -0.86 14.71
CA LYS A 29 2.02 -1.76 14.18
C LYS A 29 2.84 -1.12 13.05
N CYS A 30 2.66 0.17 12.78
CA CYS A 30 3.52 0.94 11.89
C CYS A 30 3.87 2.31 12.51
N PRO A 31 4.91 2.99 12.01
CA PRO A 31 5.26 4.35 12.41
C PRO A 31 4.11 5.35 12.18
N GLU A 32 3.98 6.34 13.07
CA GLU A 32 2.90 7.34 13.01
C GLU A 32 2.96 8.17 11.72
N GLU A 33 4.17 8.43 11.24
CA GLU A 33 4.46 9.14 10.01
C GLU A 33 3.96 8.40 8.76
N LEU A 34 3.79 7.08 8.84
CA LEU A 34 3.30 6.23 7.75
C LEU A 34 1.79 5.94 7.83
N HIS A 35 1.10 6.41 8.87
CA HIS A 35 -0.35 6.29 8.96
C HIS A 35 -1.13 6.81 7.73
N PRO A 36 -0.71 7.90 7.04
CA PRO A 36 -1.39 8.35 5.83
C PRO A 36 -1.42 7.30 4.72
N LEU A 37 -0.47 6.35 4.71
CA LEU A 37 -0.38 5.28 3.73
C LEU A 37 -1.20 4.03 4.08
N LEU A 38 -1.82 3.98 5.27
CA LEU A 38 -2.63 2.82 5.67
C LEU A 38 -3.71 2.46 4.63
N PRO A 39 -4.50 3.40 4.07
CA PRO A 39 -5.47 3.08 3.04
C PRO A 39 -4.84 2.48 1.78
N TYR A 40 -3.65 2.96 1.40
CA TYR A 40 -2.90 2.44 0.26
C TYR A 40 -2.39 1.04 0.53
N ALA A 41 -1.79 0.79 1.69
CA ALA A 41 -1.30 -0.53 2.08
C ALA A 41 -2.45 -1.55 2.21
N GLU A 42 -3.62 -1.14 2.69
CA GLU A 42 -4.82 -2.00 2.76
C GLU A 42 -5.38 -2.39 1.39
N PHE A 43 -5.16 -1.54 0.37
CA PHE A 43 -5.65 -1.75 -0.99
C PHE A 43 -4.64 -2.45 -1.89
N TRP A 44 -3.40 -1.94 -1.93
CA TRP A 44 -2.32 -2.39 -2.80
C TRP A 44 -1.41 -3.43 -2.14
N GLY A 45 -1.44 -3.57 -0.81
CA GLY A 45 -0.58 -4.46 -0.04
C GLY A 45 -0.96 -5.94 -0.10
N ILE A 46 -1.26 -6.44 -1.29
CA ILE A 46 -1.59 -7.84 -1.54
C ILE A 46 -0.29 -8.66 -1.54
N SER A 47 -0.15 -9.53 -0.53
CA SER A 47 1.03 -10.38 -0.36
C SER A 47 1.15 -11.50 -1.40
N ASP A 48 0.05 -11.91 -2.03
CA ASP A 48 0.05 -12.89 -3.11
C ASP A 48 0.48 -12.22 -4.43
N ASP A 49 1.58 -12.69 -5.00
CA ASP A 49 2.21 -12.06 -6.17
C ASP A 49 1.30 -12.06 -7.40
N LEU A 50 0.59 -13.16 -7.66
CA LEU A 50 -0.31 -13.25 -8.80
C LEU A 50 -1.52 -12.33 -8.62
N MET A 51 -2.10 -12.24 -7.42
CA MET A 51 -3.20 -11.31 -7.18
C MET A 51 -2.75 -9.85 -7.26
N ARG A 52 -1.55 -9.52 -6.77
CA ARG A 52 -0.97 -8.18 -6.87
C ARG A 52 -0.71 -7.79 -8.33
N GLU A 53 -0.11 -8.67 -9.11
CA GLU A 53 0.16 -8.44 -10.54
C GLU A 53 -1.14 -8.21 -11.31
N ASN A 54 -2.15 -9.07 -11.12
CA ASN A 54 -3.46 -8.88 -11.75
C ASN A 54 -4.13 -7.55 -11.36
N LEU A 55 -3.96 -7.12 -10.10
CA LEU A 55 -4.48 -5.83 -9.64
C LEU A 55 -3.80 -4.66 -10.35
N VAL A 56 -2.47 -4.68 -10.44
CA VAL A 56 -1.67 -3.65 -11.11
C VAL A 56 -1.98 -3.60 -12.61
N GLU A 57 -2.10 -4.75 -13.28
CA GLU A 57 -2.47 -4.82 -14.69
C GLU A 57 -3.88 -4.30 -14.99
N ALA A 58 -4.82 -4.48 -14.06
CA ALA A 58 -6.19 -4.00 -14.19
C ALA A 58 -6.34 -2.50 -13.91
N ALA A 59 -5.37 -1.89 -13.22
CA ALA A 59 -5.39 -0.48 -12.90
C ALA A 59 -5.11 0.38 -14.14
N ASN A 60 -5.78 1.54 -14.23
CA ASN A 60 -5.47 2.50 -15.28
C ASN A 60 -4.22 3.31 -14.92
N LYS A 61 -3.70 4.07 -15.90
CA LYS A 61 -2.48 4.85 -15.74
C LYS A 61 -2.57 5.86 -14.59
N ASP A 62 -3.67 6.60 -14.48
CA ASP A 62 -3.82 7.65 -13.46
C ASP A 62 -3.83 7.07 -12.03
N ILE A 63 -4.39 5.88 -11.85
CA ILE A 63 -4.40 5.14 -10.58
C ILE A 63 -2.97 4.67 -10.23
N CYS A 64 -2.25 4.09 -11.19
CA CYS A 64 -0.86 3.69 -10.98
C CYS A 64 0.06 4.88 -10.71
N ASP A 65 -0.12 5.98 -11.45
CA ASP A 65 0.63 7.22 -11.25
C ASP A 65 0.38 7.78 -9.83
N ASN A 66 -0.86 7.74 -9.33
CA ASN A 66 -1.16 8.16 -7.97
C ASN A 66 -0.43 7.31 -6.92
N LEU A 67 -0.40 5.99 -7.06
CA LEU A 67 0.35 5.12 -6.16
C LEU A 67 1.86 5.45 -6.19
N LYS A 68 2.42 5.62 -7.39
CA LYS A 68 3.84 5.97 -7.59
C LYS A 68 4.20 7.29 -6.92
N GLU A 69 3.42 8.35 -7.17
CA GLU A 69 3.63 9.66 -6.53
C GLU A 69 3.60 9.58 -5.00
N VAL A 70 2.69 8.77 -4.45
CA VAL A 70 2.55 8.60 -2.99
C VAL A 70 3.72 7.85 -2.40
N ILE A 71 4.25 6.84 -3.09
CA ILE A 71 5.45 6.14 -2.62
C ILE A 71 6.67 7.05 -2.72
N ASP A 72 6.85 7.78 -3.83
CA ASP A 72 7.94 8.74 -4.00
C ASP A 72 7.94 9.82 -2.90
N GLU A 73 6.76 10.26 -2.45
CA GLU A 73 6.61 11.25 -1.37
C GLU A 73 7.07 10.73 0.00
N TYR A 74 7.03 9.41 0.22
CA TYR A 74 7.37 8.75 1.50
C TYR A 74 8.58 7.83 1.41
N ASP A 75 9.33 7.85 0.31
CA ASP A 75 10.35 6.85 -0.03
C ASP A 75 11.40 6.70 1.08
N ASP A 76 11.92 7.82 1.61
CA ASP A 76 12.89 7.82 2.71
C ASP A 76 12.34 7.17 3.99
N LEU A 77 11.08 7.44 4.35
CA LEU A 77 10.44 6.88 5.54
C LEU A 77 10.14 5.38 5.37
N LEU A 78 9.70 5.00 4.17
CA LEU A 78 9.46 3.62 3.79
C LEU A 78 10.77 2.82 3.82
N ASP A 79 11.84 3.32 3.23
CA ASP A 79 13.17 2.71 3.27
C ASP A 79 13.67 2.56 4.71
N GLN A 80 13.56 3.62 5.51
CA GLN A 80 14.01 3.59 6.90
C GLN A 80 13.29 2.51 7.72
N TRP A 81 11.97 2.38 7.57
CA TRP A 81 11.21 1.41 8.35
C TRP A 81 11.30 -0.01 7.77
N LEU A 82 11.20 -0.17 6.46
CA LEU A 82 11.28 -1.49 5.79
C LEU A 82 12.71 -2.05 5.73
N ALA A 83 13.73 -1.28 6.11
CA ALA A 83 15.08 -1.78 6.36
C ALA A 83 15.38 -1.97 7.87
N SER A 84 14.38 -1.85 8.75
CA SER A 84 14.55 -2.03 10.19
C SER A 84 14.69 -3.50 10.61
N ASP A 85 14.84 -3.76 11.91
CA ASP A 85 14.96 -5.11 12.47
C ASP A 85 13.82 -6.05 12.06
N GLU A 86 12.62 -5.52 11.77
CA GLU A 86 11.47 -6.32 11.32
C GLU A 86 11.73 -7.00 9.96
N ALA A 87 12.63 -6.47 9.13
CA ALA A 87 13.10 -7.11 7.90
C ALA A 87 13.78 -8.46 8.12
N TYR A 88 14.33 -8.67 9.32
CA TYR A 88 14.97 -9.92 9.71
C TYR A 88 14.09 -10.80 10.60
N SER A 89 12.83 -10.39 10.84
CA SER A 89 11.88 -11.17 11.63
C SER A 89 11.44 -12.43 10.89
N GLU A 90 11.41 -13.57 11.58
CA GLU A 90 10.79 -14.80 11.07
C GLU A 90 9.26 -14.70 11.01
N SER A 91 8.69 -13.66 11.63
CA SER A 91 7.24 -13.43 11.72
C SER A 91 6.94 -11.93 11.65
N PRO A 92 7.13 -11.28 10.47
CA PRO A 92 6.81 -9.87 10.30
C PRO A 92 5.31 -9.63 10.53
N SER A 93 4.97 -8.42 10.95
CA SER A 93 3.58 -7.99 11.08
C SER A 93 2.87 -7.97 9.73
N LYS A 94 1.53 -7.96 9.77
CA LYS A 94 0.73 -7.85 8.54
C LYS A 94 0.93 -6.49 7.88
N GLU A 95 1.13 -5.46 8.68
CA GLU A 95 1.41 -4.10 8.27
C GLU A 95 2.72 -4.05 7.50
N TYR A 96 3.80 -4.62 8.06
CA TYR A 96 5.09 -4.69 7.40
C TYR A 96 5.01 -5.38 6.03
N VAL A 97 4.31 -6.53 5.98
CA VAL A 97 4.09 -7.27 4.72
C VAL A 97 3.26 -6.45 3.74
N ALA A 98 2.18 -5.81 4.19
CA ALA A 98 1.30 -5.02 3.33
C ALA A 98 2.01 -3.80 2.75
N PHE A 99 2.81 -3.08 3.54
CA PHE A 99 3.60 -1.95 3.06
C PHE A 99 4.70 -2.38 2.09
N SER A 100 5.35 -3.53 2.35
CA SER A 100 6.32 -4.11 1.42
C SER A 100 5.66 -4.47 0.08
N ALA A 101 4.50 -5.13 0.14
CA ALA A 101 3.73 -5.50 -1.05
C ALA A 101 3.20 -4.28 -1.82
N MET A 102 2.78 -3.24 -1.11
CA MET A 102 2.36 -1.97 -1.71
C MET A 102 3.50 -1.33 -2.51
N ARG A 103 4.75 -1.34 -2.00
CA ARG A 103 5.91 -0.85 -2.77
C ARG A 103 6.14 -1.66 -4.04
N MET A 104 6.08 -2.99 -3.95
CA MET A 104 6.21 -3.85 -5.13
C MET A 104 5.10 -3.64 -6.16
N ALA A 105 3.90 -3.20 -5.74
CA ALA A 105 2.82 -2.86 -6.67
C ALA A 105 3.10 -1.56 -7.47
N ALA A 106 4.05 -0.75 -7.02
CA ALA A 106 4.38 0.53 -7.62
C ALA A 106 5.67 0.49 -8.47
N GLU A 107 6.23 -0.69 -8.71
CA GLU A 107 7.32 -0.87 -9.68
C GLU A 107 6.74 -0.95 -11.11
#